data_AF-A0A6C0IK73-F1
#
_entry.id   AF-A0A6C0IK73-F1
#
_cell.length_a   1.000
_cell.length_b   1.000
_cell.length_c   1.000
_cell.angle_alpha   90.00
_cell.angle_beta   90.00
_cell.angle_gamma   90.00
#
_symmetry.space_group_name_H-M   'P 1'
#
loop_
_entity.id
_entity.type
_entity.pdbx_description
1 polymer ?
#
loop_
_entity_poly.entity_id
_entity_poly.type
_entity_poly.pdbx_seq_one_letter_code
_entity_poly.pdbx_strand_id
1 'polypeptide(L)'
;MENIQFIIKDYHVDVLGIGNILKCLISSLSVNPDTVIKCEPSYMYGAYDTILDDRFIYKPEQPQTKELVKVYTCRLLILRSEETLQATLPNEEWYMNGLANHRFDSYLSLTKRIDWNYDASKIHETVKQRIFHIIDQIRFKDIVTDHVHTMTQSFKDNCLGVSVRTWKASHEKNIPRSYAFDTYKKKIIDIVAKHPEINQLVFSFDNHSVVNEYVELCAELNIGYVILDKTEDINAIQYAIIKALALSHCTYFIGNRMSTFSELVFWFGKCKPVVYTVG
;
A
#
# COMPACT_ATOMS: atom_id res chain seq x y z
N MET A 1 -22.83 -6.88 -15.79
CA MET A 1 -22.19 -5.64 -15.31
C MET A 1 -22.02 -4.58 -16.40
N GLU A 2 -22.34 -4.87 -17.67
CA GLU A 2 -22.01 -4.01 -18.82
C GLU A 2 -22.55 -2.57 -18.74
N ASN A 3 -23.71 -2.36 -18.08
CA ASN A 3 -24.35 -1.05 -17.91
C ASN A 3 -23.97 -0.32 -16.60
N ILE A 4 -23.00 -0.84 -15.84
CA ILE A 4 -22.59 -0.28 -14.54
C ILE A 4 -21.13 0.11 -14.59
N GLN A 5 -20.83 1.32 -14.13
CA GLN A 5 -19.46 1.77 -13.84
C GLN A 5 -19.31 1.93 -12.33
N PHE A 6 -18.26 1.33 -11.77
CA PHE A 6 -17.91 1.52 -10.37
C PHE A 6 -17.18 2.85 -10.21
N ILE A 7 -17.59 3.63 -9.23
CA ILE A 7 -16.92 4.88 -8.87
C ILE A 7 -16.51 4.85 -7.41
N ILE A 8 -15.20 4.93 -7.19
CA ILE A 8 -14.62 5.15 -5.88
C ILE A 8 -14.78 6.66 -5.65
N LYS A 9 -15.55 7.11 -4.64
CA LYS A 9 -15.73 8.55 -4.31
C LYS A 9 -16.14 8.80 -2.86
N ASP A 10 -16.27 10.08 -2.50
CA ASP A 10 -16.67 10.62 -1.19
C ASP A 10 -15.84 10.02 -0.07
N TYR A 11 -14.53 10.10 -0.27
CA TYR A 11 -13.56 9.65 0.68
C TYR A 11 -13.63 10.55 1.93
N HIS A 12 -13.96 9.99 3.10
CA HIS A 12 -13.79 10.70 4.37
C HIS A 12 -12.32 11.15 4.52
N VAL A 13 -12.13 12.47 4.52
CA VAL A 13 -10.82 13.18 4.58
C VAL A 13 -9.96 12.70 5.77
N ASP A 14 -10.58 12.27 6.86
CA ASP A 14 -9.89 11.85 8.09
C ASP A 14 -9.56 10.34 8.16
N VAL A 15 -10.01 9.54 7.19
CA VAL A 15 -9.99 8.05 7.28
C VAL A 15 -9.22 7.40 6.12
N LEU A 16 -8.85 8.15 5.08
CA LEU A 16 -8.49 7.53 3.79
C LEU A 16 -7.09 7.85 3.32
N GLY A 17 -6.12 7.05 3.77
CA GLY A 17 -4.80 7.00 3.14
C GLY A 17 -4.85 6.41 1.73
N ILE A 18 -3.86 6.76 0.91
CA ILE A 18 -3.65 6.26 -0.46
C ILE A 18 -3.76 4.73 -0.58
N GLY A 19 -3.30 3.99 0.43
CA GLY A 19 -3.40 2.52 0.48
C GLY A 19 -4.84 2.00 0.45
N ASN A 20 -5.78 2.69 1.10
CA ASN A 20 -7.19 2.27 1.08
C ASN A 20 -7.81 2.44 -0.30
N ILE A 21 -7.51 3.54 -0.99
CA ILE A 21 -8.06 3.79 -2.33
C ILE A 21 -7.50 2.80 -3.35
N LEU A 22 -6.20 2.52 -3.32
CA LEU A 22 -5.60 1.53 -4.23
C LEU A 22 -6.07 0.11 -3.93
N LYS A 23 -6.23 -0.28 -2.66
CA LYS A 23 -6.87 -1.56 -2.31
C LYS A 23 -8.32 -1.62 -2.79
N CYS A 24 -9.07 -0.53 -2.66
CA CYS A 24 -10.42 -0.44 -3.21
C CYS A 24 -10.41 -0.62 -4.73
N LEU A 25 -9.49 0.03 -5.44
CA LEU A 25 -9.33 -0.09 -6.88
C LEU A 25 -9.06 -1.55 -7.28
N ILE A 26 -8.10 -2.22 -6.64
CA ILE A 26 -7.76 -3.62 -6.92
C ILE A 26 -8.95 -4.54 -6.67
N SER A 27 -9.63 -4.41 -5.53
CA SER A 27 -10.81 -5.20 -5.19
C SER A 27 -11.97 -4.94 -6.15
N SER A 28 -12.17 -3.70 -6.58
CA SER A 28 -13.25 -3.29 -7.47
C SER A 28 -13.01 -3.79 -8.90
N LEU A 29 -11.80 -3.65 -9.43
CA LEU A 29 -11.40 -4.17 -10.74
C LEU A 29 -11.50 -5.69 -10.85
N SER A 30 -11.38 -6.40 -9.72
CA SER A 30 -11.59 -7.86 -9.66
C SER A 30 -13.05 -8.27 -9.87
N VAL A 31 -13.99 -7.35 -9.68
CA VAL A 31 -15.42 -7.58 -9.88
C VAL A 31 -15.89 -6.92 -11.18
N ASN A 32 -15.58 -5.64 -11.36
CA ASN A 32 -15.98 -4.87 -12.54
C ASN A 32 -14.76 -4.15 -13.14
N PRO A 33 -14.34 -4.50 -14.37
CA PRO A 33 -13.21 -3.84 -15.03
C PRO A 33 -13.48 -2.37 -15.35
N ASP A 34 -14.75 -1.93 -15.39
CA ASP A 34 -15.13 -0.53 -15.53
C ASP A 34 -15.21 0.14 -14.14
N THR A 35 -14.04 0.37 -13.55
CA THR A 35 -13.88 1.03 -12.25
C THR A 35 -13.05 2.30 -12.41
N VAL A 36 -13.55 3.41 -11.86
CA VAL A 36 -12.88 4.72 -11.87
C VAL A 36 -12.82 5.36 -10.48
N ILE A 37 -11.91 6.32 -10.32
CA ILE A 37 -11.64 7.10 -9.12
C ILE A 37 -12.05 8.55 -9.38
N LYS A 38 -12.86 9.12 -8.49
CA LYS A 38 -13.11 10.56 -8.48
C LYS A 38 -11.97 11.26 -7.73
N CYS A 39 -11.26 12.15 -8.40
CA CYS A 39 -10.26 12.99 -7.75
C CYS A 39 -10.91 14.00 -6.79
N GLU A 40 -10.21 14.33 -5.71
CA GLU A 40 -10.65 15.26 -4.68
C GLU A 40 -9.56 16.32 -4.41
N PRO A 41 -9.55 17.45 -5.12
CA PRO A 41 -8.49 18.45 -5.02
C PRO A 41 -8.32 19.07 -3.63
N SER A 42 -9.36 19.03 -2.79
CA SER A 42 -9.28 19.54 -1.42
C SER A 42 -8.48 18.63 -0.48
N TYR A 43 -8.20 17.39 -0.90
CA TYR A 43 -7.44 16.41 -0.13
C TYR A 43 -6.01 16.28 -0.67
N MET A 44 -5.02 16.34 0.22
CA MET A 44 -3.59 16.31 -0.17
C MET A 44 -3.19 15.06 -0.98
N TYR A 45 -3.91 13.95 -0.80
CA TYR A 45 -3.73 12.72 -1.59
C TYR A 45 -4.92 12.42 -2.51
N GLY A 46 -5.66 13.45 -2.94
CA GLY A 46 -6.85 13.29 -3.78
C GLY A 46 -6.61 13.45 -5.29
N ALA A 47 -5.42 13.86 -5.71
CA ALA A 47 -5.05 14.09 -7.11
C ALA A 47 -4.60 12.80 -7.82
N TYR A 48 -5.46 11.78 -7.87
CA TYR A 48 -5.14 10.46 -8.47
C TYR A 48 -4.86 10.53 -9.98
N ASP A 49 -5.39 11.53 -10.65
CA ASP A 49 -5.12 11.87 -12.05
C ASP A 49 -3.67 12.28 -12.33
N THR A 50 -2.89 12.57 -11.27
CA THR A 50 -1.45 12.86 -11.37
C THR A 50 -0.57 11.62 -11.23
N ILE A 51 -1.13 10.48 -10.80
CA ILE A 51 -0.38 9.23 -10.58
C ILE A 51 -0.87 8.05 -11.43
N LEU A 52 -2.14 8.03 -11.84
CA LEU A 52 -2.74 6.91 -12.58
C LEU A 52 -3.11 7.30 -14.01
N ASP A 53 -3.08 6.32 -14.92
CA ASP A 53 -3.61 6.45 -16.28
C ASP A 53 -5.06 6.95 -16.28
N ASP A 54 -5.38 7.81 -17.25
CA ASP A 54 -6.67 8.49 -17.36
C ASP A 54 -7.88 7.53 -17.43
N ARG A 55 -7.68 6.27 -17.84
CA ARG A 55 -8.73 5.24 -17.84
C ARG A 55 -9.29 4.95 -16.44
N PHE A 56 -8.53 5.22 -15.38
CA PHE A 56 -8.95 5.02 -14.00
C PHE A 56 -9.57 6.27 -13.38
N ILE A 57 -9.66 7.37 -14.12
CA ILE A 57 -10.09 8.66 -13.60
C ILE A 57 -11.50 8.95 -14.05
N TYR A 58 -12.38 9.26 -13.10
CA TYR A 58 -13.74 9.67 -13.41
C TYR A 58 -13.72 11.08 -14.02
N LYS A 59 -14.36 11.22 -15.19
CA LYS A 59 -14.47 12.47 -15.96
C LYS A 59 -15.92 12.97 -15.95
N PRO A 60 -16.33 13.82 -14.98
CA PRO A 60 -17.71 14.28 -14.84
C PRO A 60 -18.26 15.05 -16.05
N GLU A 61 -17.37 15.59 -16.89
CA GLU A 61 -17.68 16.32 -18.11
C GLU A 61 -18.10 15.41 -19.28
N GLN A 62 -17.82 14.10 -19.20
CA GLN A 62 -18.17 13.16 -20.26
C GLN A 62 -19.61 12.66 -20.11
N PRO A 63 -20.35 12.49 -21.22
CA PRO A 63 -21.70 11.94 -21.17
C PRO A 63 -21.74 10.58 -20.48
N GLN A 64 -22.52 10.50 -19.39
CA GLN A 64 -22.64 9.27 -18.62
C GLN A 64 -23.58 8.29 -19.33
N THR A 65 -23.00 7.21 -19.87
CA THR A 65 -23.75 6.16 -20.59
C THR A 65 -24.10 4.95 -19.70
N LYS A 66 -23.58 4.91 -18.47
CA LYS A 66 -23.72 3.79 -17.52
C LYS A 66 -24.22 4.26 -16.16
N GLU A 67 -24.87 3.37 -15.41
CA GLU A 67 -25.21 3.59 -14.00
C GLU A 67 -23.91 3.74 -13.18
N LEU A 68 -23.71 4.90 -12.56
CA LEU A 68 -22.58 5.12 -11.64
C LEU A 68 -22.91 4.54 -10.28
N VAL A 69 -22.14 3.54 -9.86
CA VAL A 69 -22.35 2.86 -8.60
C VAL A 69 -21.17 3.10 -7.67
N LYS A 70 -21.44 3.76 -6.55
CA LYS A 70 -20.43 4.03 -5.53
C LYS A 70 -19.96 2.72 -4.90
N VAL A 71 -18.64 2.54 -4.85
CA VAL A 71 -17.99 1.42 -4.16
C VAL A 71 -16.90 1.93 -3.23
N TYR A 72 -16.69 1.22 -2.13
CA TYR A 72 -15.63 1.54 -1.16
C TYR A 72 -15.25 0.29 -0.37
N THR A 73 -13.95 0.11 -0.15
CA THR A 73 -13.40 -0.82 0.84
C THR A 73 -11.99 -0.37 1.21
N CYS A 74 -11.58 -0.59 2.46
CA CYS A 74 -10.19 -0.43 2.88
C CYS A 74 -9.40 -1.75 2.76
N ARG A 75 -9.94 -2.77 2.09
CA ARG A 75 -9.42 -4.14 2.16
C ARG A 75 -9.21 -4.71 0.77
N LEU A 76 -8.19 -5.55 0.64
CA LEU A 76 -8.16 -6.50 -0.46
C LEU A 76 -9.16 -7.61 -0.15
N LEU A 77 -10.11 -7.82 -1.08
CA LEU A 77 -11.22 -8.74 -0.87
C LEU A 77 -10.96 -10.07 -1.58
N ILE A 78 -11.44 -11.14 -0.95
CA ILE A 78 -11.48 -12.49 -1.54
C ILE A 78 -12.76 -12.59 -2.37
N LEU A 79 -12.66 -13.11 -3.59
CA LEU A 79 -13.86 -13.34 -4.40
C LEU A 79 -14.65 -14.53 -3.86
N ARG A 80 -15.96 -14.53 -4.05
CA ARG A 80 -16.82 -15.65 -3.63
C ARG A 80 -16.38 -16.97 -4.26
N SER A 81 -15.88 -16.94 -5.50
CA SER A 81 -15.33 -18.10 -6.21
C SER A 81 -14.03 -18.64 -5.61
N GLU A 82 -13.33 -17.84 -4.80
CA GLU A 82 -12.05 -18.20 -4.15
C GLU A 82 -12.25 -18.64 -2.69
N GLU A 83 -13.48 -18.57 -2.17
CA GLU A 83 -13.77 -18.73 -0.75
C GLU A 83 -13.34 -20.09 -0.20
N THR A 84 -13.54 -21.16 -0.96
CA THR A 84 -13.17 -22.53 -0.56
C THR A 84 -11.67 -22.79 -0.63
N LEU A 85 -10.93 -22.00 -1.43
CA LEU A 85 -9.47 -22.11 -1.58
C LEU A 85 -8.74 -21.44 -0.43
N GLN A 86 -9.25 -20.30 0.03
CA GLN A 86 -8.58 -19.49 1.05
C GLN A 86 -8.82 -20.07 2.45
N ALA A 87 -7.73 -20.35 3.16
CA ALA A 87 -7.80 -20.74 4.56
C ALA A 87 -8.42 -19.61 5.41
N THR A 88 -9.12 -19.98 6.48
CA THR A 88 -9.60 -19.00 7.45
C THR A 88 -8.41 -18.46 8.23
N LEU A 89 -8.21 -17.15 8.19
CA LEU A 89 -7.18 -16.45 8.95
C LEU A 89 -7.82 -15.80 10.19
N PRO A 90 -7.08 -15.63 11.30
CA PRO A 90 -7.61 -14.92 12.45
C PRO A 90 -7.90 -13.46 12.11
N ASN A 91 -8.73 -12.82 12.92
CA ASN A 91 -9.22 -11.47 12.67
C ASN A 91 -8.52 -10.46 13.57
N GLU A 92 -7.78 -9.52 12.97
CA GLU A 92 -7.15 -8.39 13.67
C GLU A 92 -8.00 -7.11 13.63
N GLU A 93 -9.05 -7.05 12.78
CA GLU A 93 -9.88 -5.85 12.62
C GLU A 93 -11.34 -6.08 12.99
N TRP A 94 -12.04 -5.05 13.44
CA TRP A 94 -13.43 -5.17 13.87
C TRP A 94 -14.46 -5.17 12.70
N TYR A 95 -14.04 -4.98 11.44
CA TYR A 95 -14.95 -4.75 10.31
C TYR A 95 -14.78 -5.76 9.16
N MET A 96 -15.89 -6.41 8.80
CA MET A 96 -15.93 -7.60 7.95
C MET A 96 -16.79 -7.43 6.69
N ASN A 97 -16.89 -6.22 6.13
CA ASN A 97 -17.78 -5.96 4.99
C ASN A 97 -17.06 -6.10 3.64
N GLY A 98 -17.86 -6.35 2.59
CA GLY A 98 -17.41 -6.40 1.21
C GLY A 98 -17.14 -5.00 0.65
N LEU A 99 -17.68 -4.72 -0.53
CA LEU A 99 -17.80 -3.34 -0.99
C LEU A 99 -18.94 -2.68 -0.21
N ALA A 100 -18.80 -1.43 0.22
CA ALA A 100 -19.82 -0.70 0.99
C ALA A 100 -21.22 -0.71 0.33
N ASN A 101 -21.32 -1.08 -0.94
CA ASN A 101 -22.56 -1.37 -1.63
C ASN A 101 -22.87 -2.88 -1.62
N HIS A 102 -23.85 -3.26 -0.80
CA HIS A 102 -24.30 -4.64 -0.60
C HIS A 102 -24.81 -5.35 -1.87
N ARG A 103 -25.13 -4.61 -2.94
CA ARG A 103 -25.52 -5.19 -4.24
C ARG A 103 -24.44 -6.14 -4.79
N PHE A 104 -23.20 -5.98 -4.37
CA PHE A 104 -22.06 -6.79 -4.85
C PHE A 104 -21.54 -7.79 -3.83
N ASP A 105 -22.20 -7.97 -2.68
CA ASP A 105 -21.76 -8.93 -1.66
C ASP A 105 -21.71 -10.36 -2.20
N SER A 106 -22.55 -10.72 -3.17
CA SER A 106 -22.55 -12.05 -3.80
C SER A 106 -21.27 -12.36 -4.61
N TYR A 107 -20.50 -11.34 -5.00
CA TYR A 107 -19.22 -11.52 -5.70
C TYR A 107 -18.05 -11.72 -4.73
N LEU A 108 -18.26 -11.49 -3.44
CA LEU A 108 -17.21 -11.35 -2.44
C LEU A 108 -17.41 -12.35 -1.32
N SER A 109 -16.31 -12.89 -0.81
CA SER A 109 -16.32 -13.69 0.40
C SER A 109 -16.35 -12.75 1.61
N LEU A 110 -17.43 -12.80 2.37
CA LEU A 110 -17.55 -12.07 3.64
C LEU A 110 -16.87 -12.81 4.81
N THR A 111 -16.50 -14.08 4.63
CA THR A 111 -15.97 -14.96 5.69
C THR A 111 -14.45 -15.17 5.63
N LYS A 112 -13.83 -15.06 4.45
CA LYS A 112 -12.38 -15.27 4.25
C LYS A 112 -11.59 -13.99 4.12
N ARG A 113 -10.31 -14.06 4.48
CA ARG A 113 -9.41 -12.91 4.64
C ARG A 113 -8.13 -13.16 3.86
N ILE A 114 -7.43 -12.06 3.57
CA ILE A 114 -6.32 -12.06 2.62
C ILE A 114 -4.98 -11.68 3.22
N ASP A 115 -4.96 -11.19 4.46
CA ASP A 115 -3.72 -10.82 5.12
C ASP A 115 -3.78 -11.22 6.60
N TRP A 116 -2.67 -11.77 7.05
CA TRP A 116 -2.32 -12.00 8.45
C TRP A 116 -0.82 -11.72 8.58
N ASN A 117 -0.49 -10.51 9.06
CA ASN A 117 0.88 -10.07 9.32
C ASN A 117 1.83 -10.17 8.10
N TYR A 118 1.33 -9.86 6.90
CA TYR A 118 2.10 -9.85 5.65
C TYR A 118 2.74 -11.20 5.31
N ASP A 119 2.16 -12.31 5.76
CA ASP A 119 2.66 -13.67 5.49
C ASP A 119 2.09 -14.21 4.17
N ALA A 120 2.91 -14.13 3.12
CA ALA A 120 2.58 -14.62 1.78
C ALA A 120 2.21 -16.11 1.73
N SER A 121 2.71 -16.92 2.68
CA SER A 121 2.45 -18.37 2.72
C SER A 121 1.03 -18.70 3.17
N LYS A 122 0.32 -17.74 3.78
CA LYS A 122 -1.06 -17.90 4.25
C LYS A 122 -2.09 -17.61 3.16
N ILE A 123 -1.66 -17.12 2.01
CA ILE A 123 -2.53 -16.69 0.93
C ILE A 123 -2.46 -17.72 -0.19
N HIS A 124 -3.62 -18.24 -0.60
CA HIS A 124 -3.69 -19.22 -1.67
C HIS A 124 -3.14 -18.66 -2.99
N GLU A 125 -2.41 -19.46 -3.77
CA GLU A 125 -1.72 -19.01 -4.98
C GLU A 125 -2.68 -18.39 -6.00
N THR A 126 -3.84 -19.01 -6.24
CA THR A 126 -4.89 -18.46 -7.12
C THR A 126 -5.32 -17.04 -6.74
N VAL A 127 -5.46 -16.77 -5.44
CA VAL A 127 -5.86 -15.45 -4.93
C VAL A 127 -4.73 -14.43 -5.18
N LYS A 128 -3.48 -14.82 -4.89
CA LYS A 128 -2.30 -13.97 -5.18
C LYS A 128 -2.22 -13.63 -6.66
N GLN A 129 -2.31 -14.64 -7.52
CA GLN A 129 -2.19 -14.45 -8.97
C GLN A 129 -3.30 -13.56 -9.54
N ARG A 130 -4.55 -13.69 -9.07
CA ARG A 130 -5.60 -12.72 -9.44
C ARG A 130 -5.21 -11.30 -9.05
N ILE A 131 -4.78 -11.09 -7.82
CA ILE A 131 -4.43 -9.74 -7.33
C ILE A 131 -3.23 -9.18 -8.09
N PHE A 132 -2.22 -10.00 -8.32
CA PHE A 132 -1.06 -9.61 -9.10
C PHE A 132 -1.47 -9.22 -10.52
N HIS A 133 -2.33 -10.01 -11.16
CA HIS A 133 -2.86 -9.69 -12.47
C HIS A 133 -3.58 -8.34 -12.49
N ILE A 134 -4.41 -8.04 -11.50
CA ILE A 134 -5.07 -6.72 -11.40
C ILE A 134 -4.06 -5.60 -11.14
N ILE A 135 -3.06 -5.82 -10.26
CA ILE A 135 -1.98 -4.86 -10.03
C ILE A 135 -1.22 -4.58 -11.33
N ASP A 136 -0.94 -5.59 -12.16
CA ASP A 136 -0.25 -5.43 -13.45
C ASP A 136 -1.07 -4.65 -14.48
N GLN A 137 -2.40 -4.58 -14.30
CA GLN A 137 -3.26 -3.73 -15.10
C GLN A 137 -3.23 -2.26 -14.64
N ILE A 138 -2.83 -1.97 -13.40
CA ILE A 138 -2.74 -0.61 -12.90
C ILE A 138 -1.53 0.06 -13.54
N ARG A 139 -1.80 1.04 -14.40
CA ARG A 139 -0.81 1.86 -15.08
C ARG A 139 -0.61 3.16 -14.33
N PHE A 140 0.60 3.35 -13.83
CA PHE A 140 1.02 4.63 -13.29
C PHE A 140 1.52 5.55 -14.40
N LYS A 141 1.45 6.87 -14.19
CA LYS A 141 2.02 7.85 -15.13
C LYS A 141 3.55 7.81 -15.11
N ASP A 142 4.16 8.22 -16.22
CA ASP A 142 5.62 8.20 -16.42
C ASP A 142 6.37 8.90 -15.27
N ILE A 143 5.87 10.05 -14.82
CA ILE A 143 6.45 10.76 -13.67
C ILE A 143 6.61 9.88 -12.42
N VAL A 144 5.67 8.96 -12.16
CA VAL A 144 5.78 8.02 -11.04
C VAL A 144 6.80 6.94 -11.35
N THR A 145 6.72 6.30 -12.52
CA THR A 145 7.59 5.18 -12.88
C THR A 145 9.05 5.59 -13.03
N ASP A 146 9.30 6.78 -13.59
CA ASP A 146 10.63 7.34 -13.81
C ASP A 146 11.33 7.66 -12.49
N HIS A 147 10.60 8.23 -11.53
CA HIS A 147 11.13 8.48 -10.19
C HIS A 147 11.40 7.19 -9.41
N VAL A 148 10.50 6.21 -9.49
CA VAL A 148 10.73 4.88 -8.90
C VAL A 148 11.98 4.24 -9.51
N HIS A 149 12.11 4.27 -10.83
CA HIS A 149 13.29 3.75 -11.52
C HIS A 149 14.57 4.46 -11.05
N THR A 150 14.57 5.79 -11.06
CA THR A 150 15.73 6.60 -10.63
C THR A 150 16.14 6.32 -9.19
N MET A 151 15.18 6.26 -8.25
CA MET A 151 15.47 5.97 -6.84
C MET A 151 16.04 4.56 -6.65
N THR A 152 15.45 3.56 -7.33
CA THR A 152 15.82 2.15 -7.15
C THR A 152 17.12 1.76 -7.83
N GLN A 153 17.65 2.56 -8.78
CA GLN A 153 18.98 2.33 -9.36
C GLN A 153 20.12 2.31 -8.33
N SER A 154 19.93 3.02 -7.21
CA SER A 154 20.91 3.07 -6.11
C SER A 154 20.80 1.89 -5.13
N PHE A 155 19.80 1.02 -5.30
CA PHE A 155 19.54 -0.05 -4.36
C PHE A 155 20.44 -1.25 -4.63
N LYS A 156 20.89 -1.90 -3.57
CA LYS A 156 21.62 -3.18 -3.62
C LYS A 156 20.65 -4.36 -3.50
N ASP A 157 21.05 -5.52 -4.02
CA ASP A 157 20.24 -6.74 -4.12
C ASP A 157 19.72 -7.32 -2.78
N ASN A 158 20.24 -6.86 -1.63
CA ASN A 158 19.81 -7.26 -0.29
C ASN A 158 19.61 -6.05 0.63
N CYS A 159 18.94 -5.00 0.16
CA CYS A 159 18.66 -3.84 0.99
C CYS A 159 17.46 -4.07 1.93
N LEU A 160 17.50 -3.37 3.07
CA LEU A 160 16.40 -3.31 4.03
C LEU A 160 15.70 -1.97 3.92
N GLY A 161 14.47 -1.99 3.41
CA GLY A 161 13.58 -0.84 3.40
C GLY A 161 13.00 -0.58 4.79
N VAL A 162 12.91 0.68 5.20
CA VAL A 162 12.35 1.10 6.49
C VAL A 162 11.41 2.27 6.26
N SER A 163 10.13 2.05 6.55
CA SER A 163 9.13 3.12 6.58
C SER A 163 9.02 3.67 8.00
N VAL A 164 9.74 4.75 8.28
CA VAL A 164 9.70 5.45 9.57
C VAL A 164 8.48 6.36 9.62
N ARG A 165 7.67 6.15 10.66
CA ARG A 165 6.48 6.96 10.94
C ARG A 165 6.60 7.57 12.33
N THR A 166 6.35 8.87 12.48
CA THR A 166 6.48 9.61 13.75
C THR A 166 5.16 10.08 14.34
N TRP A 167 4.02 9.81 13.68
CA TRP A 167 2.69 10.22 14.17
C TRP A 167 1.72 9.04 14.27
N LYS A 168 0.79 9.16 15.22
CA LYS A 168 -0.31 8.23 15.45
C LYS A 168 -1.58 8.78 14.80
N ALA A 169 -2.26 7.98 13.96
CA ALA A 169 -3.55 8.40 13.42
C ALA A 169 -4.64 8.38 14.50
N SER A 170 -5.64 9.27 14.35
CA SER A 170 -6.74 9.42 15.30
C SER A 170 -7.54 8.12 15.53
N HIS A 171 -7.60 7.24 14.54
CA HIS A 171 -8.32 5.96 14.59
C HIS A 171 -7.50 4.81 15.19
N GLU A 172 -6.20 4.98 15.43
CA GLU A 172 -5.29 3.92 15.93
C GLU A 172 -5.34 3.76 17.47
N LYS A 173 -6.43 4.16 18.14
CA LYS A 173 -6.52 4.23 19.61
C LYS A 173 -6.20 2.90 20.30
N ASN A 174 -6.59 1.76 19.69
CA ASN A 174 -6.45 0.43 20.29
C ASN A 174 -5.38 -0.45 19.61
N ILE A 175 -4.50 0.12 18.78
CA ILE A 175 -3.42 -0.64 18.14
C ILE A 175 -2.11 -0.29 18.84
N PRO A 176 -1.43 -1.23 19.52
CA PRO A 176 -0.20 -0.97 20.25
C PRO A 176 0.98 -0.81 19.29
N ARG A 177 1.08 0.35 18.62
CA ARG A 177 2.21 0.72 17.76
C ARG A 177 3.12 1.69 18.47
N SER A 178 4.42 1.43 18.39
CA SER A 178 5.46 2.38 18.79
C SER A 178 5.93 3.17 17.57
N TYR A 179 6.08 4.48 17.76
CA TYR A 179 6.64 5.41 16.79
C TYR A 179 8.00 5.98 17.24
N ALA A 180 8.55 5.41 18.32
CA ALA A 180 9.80 5.86 18.92
C ALA A 180 11.01 5.30 18.16
N PHE A 181 12.05 6.13 18.01
CA PHE A 181 13.32 5.76 17.40
C PHE A 181 13.88 4.44 17.96
N ASP A 182 13.93 4.29 19.28
CA ASP A 182 14.47 3.08 19.93
C ASP A 182 13.80 1.77 19.48
N THR A 183 12.50 1.83 19.15
CA THR A 183 11.79 0.65 18.66
C THR A 183 12.23 0.26 17.26
N TYR A 184 12.40 1.25 16.37
CA TYR A 184 12.95 1.00 15.03
C TYR A 184 14.43 0.62 15.11
N LYS A 185 15.25 1.31 15.91
CA LYS A 185 16.66 1.00 16.13
C LYS A 185 16.86 -0.46 16.54
N LYS A 186 16.16 -0.91 17.57
CA LYS A 186 16.22 -2.32 18.01
C LYS A 186 15.82 -3.28 16.88
N LYS A 187 14.72 -2.98 16.18
CA LYS A 187 14.23 -3.84 15.09
C LYS A 187 15.23 -3.94 13.93
N ILE A 188 15.84 -2.81 13.54
CA ILE A 188 16.87 -2.74 12.50
C ILE A 188 18.07 -3.59 12.91
N ILE A 189 18.58 -3.40 14.13
CA ILE A 189 19.72 -4.18 14.66
C ILE A 189 19.41 -5.68 14.64
N ASP A 190 18.25 -6.08 15.15
CA ASP A 190 17.83 -7.48 15.20
C ASP A 190 17.78 -8.13 13.80
N ILE A 191 17.27 -7.40 12.80
CA ILE A 191 17.14 -7.89 11.42
C ILE A 191 18.49 -7.96 10.72
N VAL A 192 19.31 -6.92 10.85
CA VAL A 192 20.68 -6.89 10.29
C VAL A 192 21.52 -8.00 10.89
N ALA A 193 21.40 -8.27 12.21
CA ALA A 193 22.10 -9.38 12.84
C ALA A 193 21.61 -10.75 12.36
N LYS A 194 20.31 -10.88 12.04
CA LYS A 194 19.71 -12.10 11.50
C LYS A 194 20.07 -12.36 10.03
N HIS A 195 20.29 -11.29 9.27
CA HIS A 195 20.53 -11.30 7.83
C HIS A 195 21.81 -10.50 7.50
N PRO A 196 22.99 -11.10 7.73
CA PRO A 196 24.28 -10.41 7.57
C PRO A 196 24.59 -10.00 6.13
N GLU A 197 23.85 -10.48 5.14
CA GLU A 197 23.93 -10.05 3.75
C GLU A 197 23.35 -8.64 3.50
N ILE A 198 22.60 -8.08 4.47
CA ILE A 198 22.08 -6.72 4.40
C ILE A 198 23.24 -5.73 4.51
N ASN A 199 23.49 -4.98 3.43
CA ASN A 199 24.60 -4.03 3.34
C ASN A 199 24.16 -2.61 2.91
N GLN A 200 22.84 -2.37 2.91
CA GLN A 200 22.24 -1.06 2.67
C GLN A 200 20.87 -0.95 3.34
N LEU A 201 20.61 0.19 3.99
CA LEU A 201 19.30 0.57 4.49
C LEU A 201 18.64 1.60 3.56
N VAL A 202 17.36 1.46 3.28
CA VAL A 202 16.60 2.42 2.45
C VAL A 202 15.49 3.01 3.32
N PHE A 203 15.53 4.32 3.56
CA PHE A 203 14.60 4.98 4.48
C PHE A 203 13.54 5.80 3.77
N SER A 204 12.31 5.66 4.22
CA SER A 204 11.23 6.63 4.00
C SER A 204 10.87 7.27 5.33
N PHE A 205 10.92 8.59 5.40
CA PHE A 205 10.46 9.35 6.56
C PHE A 205 9.16 10.10 6.24
N ASP A 206 8.32 10.27 7.27
CA ASP A 206 7.20 11.22 7.26
C ASP A 206 7.57 12.56 7.92
N ASN A 207 8.66 12.60 8.68
CA ASN A 207 9.19 13.78 9.34
C ASN A 207 10.73 13.82 9.20
N HIS A 208 11.26 14.88 8.60
CA HIS A 208 12.71 15.02 8.39
C HIS A 208 13.49 15.30 9.69
N SER A 209 12.84 15.71 10.79
CA SER A 209 13.53 16.04 12.04
C SER A 209 14.21 14.85 12.71
N VAL A 210 13.82 13.61 12.36
CA VAL A 210 14.38 12.38 12.95
C VAL A 210 15.48 11.75 12.11
N VAL A 211 15.75 12.27 10.91
CA VAL A 211 16.68 11.65 9.94
C VAL A 211 18.07 11.42 10.53
N ASN A 212 18.61 12.38 11.27
CA ASN A 212 19.97 12.32 11.80
C ASN A 212 20.19 11.13 12.73
N GLU A 213 19.19 10.78 13.57
CA GLU A 213 19.29 9.63 14.48
C GLU A 213 19.48 8.30 13.72
N TYR A 214 18.86 8.18 12.54
CA TYR A 214 19.00 6.99 11.68
C TYR A 214 20.30 6.99 10.87
N VAL A 215 20.79 8.16 10.46
CA VAL A 215 22.10 8.28 9.80
C VAL A 215 23.21 7.88 10.78
N GLU A 216 23.14 8.35 12.03
CA GLU A 216 24.07 7.94 13.10
C GLU A 216 24.02 6.43 13.33
N LEU A 217 22.81 5.82 13.38
CA LEU A 217 22.67 4.37 13.46
C LEU A 217 23.34 3.63 12.28
N CYS A 218 23.24 4.15 11.06
CA CYS A 218 23.91 3.54 9.91
C CYS A 218 25.44 3.58 10.05
N ALA A 219 25.98 4.68 10.59
CA ALA A 219 27.40 4.82 10.88
C ALA A 219 27.84 3.85 12.00
N GLU A 220 27.06 3.73 13.09
CA GLU A 220 27.29 2.76 14.17
C GLU A 220 27.35 1.30 13.64
N LEU A 221 26.47 0.96 12.69
CA LEU A 221 26.39 -0.36 12.10
C LEU A 221 27.38 -0.59 10.94
N ASN A 222 28.07 0.46 10.48
CA ASN A 222 28.91 0.45 9.28
C ASN A 222 28.15 -0.06 8.03
N ILE A 223 26.93 0.45 7.82
CA ILE A 223 26.05 0.07 6.70
C ILE A 223 25.73 1.31 5.86
N GLY A 224 25.76 1.15 4.53
CA GLY A 224 25.38 2.23 3.61
C GLY A 224 23.88 2.54 3.69
N TYR A 225 23.47 3.73 3.29
CA TYR A 225 22.04 4.07 3.32
C TYR A 225 21.60 4.91 2.12
N VAL A 226 20.30 4.88 1.85
CA VAL A 226 19.59 5.74 0.90
C VAL A 226 18.40 6.35 1.61
N ILE A 227 18.18 7.65 1.43
CA ILE A 227 16.99 8.33 1.92
C ILE A 227 16.10 8.66 0.73
N LEU A 228 14.84 8.24 0.79
CA LEU A 228 13.84 8.54 -0.22
C LEU A 228 13.26 9.92 0.06
N ASP A 229 13.92 10.96 -0.45
CA ASP A 229 13.52 12.36 -0.29
C ASP A 229 12.59 12.84 -1.40
N LYS A 230 11.81 13.87 -1.08
CA LYS A 230 10.88 14.50 -2.02
C LYS A 230 11.63 15.48 -2.91
N THR A 231 11.47 15.37 -4.23
CA THR A 231 11.94 16.36 -5.21
C THR A 231 10.91 17.48 -5.41
N GLU A 232 11.33 18.62 -5.95
CA GLU A 232 10.46 19.79 -6.14
C GLU A 232 9.37 19.58 -7.20
N ASP A 233 9.62 18.71 -8.18
CA ASP A 233 8.77 18.47 -9.34
C ASP A 233 7.62 17.49 -9.07
N ILE A 234 7.60 16.81 -7.92
CA ILE A 234 6.54 15.88 -7.53
C ILE A 234 5.62 16.46 -6.46
N ASN A 235 4.33 16.17 -6.56
CA ASN A 235 3.33 16.53 -5.56
C ASN A 235 3.29 15.49 -4.41
N ALA A 236 2.42 15.73 -3.41
CA ALA A 236 2.37 14.90 -2.21
C ALA A 236 1.90 13.46 -2.47
N ILE A 237 0.93 13.24 -3.37
CA ILE A 237 0.44 11.89 -3.70
C ILE A 237 1.46 11.12 -4.54
N GLN A 238 2.10 11.79 -5.50
CA GLN A 238 3.21 11.25 -6.28
C GLN A 238 4.33 10.79 -5.36
N TYR A 239 4.77 11.64 -4.43
CA TYR A 239 5.79 11.28 -3.47
C TYR A 239 5.39 10.08 -2.60
N ALA A 240 4.15 10.05 -2.10
CA ALA A 240 3.67 8.92 -1.29
C ALA A 240 3.67 7.60 -2.07
N ILE A 241 3.20 7.58 -3.31
CA ILE A 241 3.18 6.36 -4.13
C ILE A 241 4.57 5.94 -4.59
N ILE A 242 5.43 6.89 -4.99
CA ILE A 242 6.81 6.64 -5.38
C ILE A 242 7.55 5.95 -4.23
N LYS A 243 7.41 6.43 -2.99
CA LYS A 243 8.05 5.78 -1.83
C LYS A 243 7.56 4.35 -1.62
N ALA A 244 6.25 4.11 -1.69
CA ALA A 244 5.70 2.76 -1.50
C ALA A 244 6.20 1.81 -2.59
N LEU A 245 6.20 2.25 -3.86
CA LEU A 245 6.68 1.47 -4.98
C LEU A 245 8.20 1.25 -4.90
N ALA A 246 9.00 2.26 -4.59
CA ALA A 246 10.45 2.11 -4.42
C ALA A 246 10.77 1.10 -3.31
N LEU A 247 10.17 1.24 -2.13
CA LEU A 247 10.36 0.30 -1.02
C LEU A 247 9.95 -1.14 -1.37
N SER A 248 9.05 -1.34 -2.34
CA SER A 248 8.65 -2.68 -2.80
C SER A 248 9.75 -3.43 -3.57
N HIS A 249 10.82 -2.72 -3.97
CA HIS A 249 12.03 -3.32 -4.55
C HIS A 249 13.02 -3.81 -3.47
N CYS A 250 12.79 -3.52 -2.19
CA CYS A 250 13.67 -3.99 -1.12
C CYS A 250 13.41 -5.48 -0.82
N THR A 251 14.47 -6.23 -0.53
CA THR A 251 14.39 -7.65 -0.16
C THR A 251 13.73 -7.82 1.21
N TYR A 252 14.08 -6.94 2.14
CA TYR A 252 13.52 -6.88 3.48
C TYR A 252 12.81 -5.55 3.69
N PHE A 253 11.75 -5.54 4.50
CA PHE A 253 11.00 -4.31 4.79
C PHE A 253 10.56 -4.23 6.26
N ILE A 254 10.86 -3.12 6.93
CA ILE A 254 10.26 -2.76 8.22
C ILE A 254 9.13 -1.77 7.98
N GLY A 255 7.93 -2.15 8.41
CA GLY A 255 6.75 -1.29 8.41
C GLY A 255 5.97 -1.39 9.72
N ASN A 256 4.87 -0.64 9.82
CA ASN A 256 3.95 -0.78 10.94
C ASN A 256 2.91 -1.88 10.64
N ARG A 257 2.56 -2.68 11.64
CA ARG A 257 1.46 -3.68 11.53
C ARG A 257 0.14 -2.99 11.19
N MET A 258 -0.66 -3.53 10.27
CA MET A 258 -1.92 -2.94 9.79
C MET A 258 -1.77 -1.50 9.23
N SER A 259 -0.62 -1.17 8.65
CA SER A 259 -0.43 0.09 7.94
C SER A 259 -0.79 -0.11 6.48
N THR A 260 -1.71 0.70 5.98
CA THR A 260 -2.15 0.65 4.59
C THR A 260 -1.02 0.99 3.63
N PHE A 261 -0.02 1.77 4.07
CA PHE A 261 1.20 2.02 3.32
C PHE A 261 2.09 0.77 3.24
N SER A 262 2.26 0.05 4.35
CA SER A 262 3.03 -1.20 4.39
C SER A 262 2.38 -2.32 3.59
N GLU A 263 1.04 -2.37 3.57
CA GLU A 263 0.30 -3.26 2.66
C GLU A 263 0.60 -2.94 1.19
N LEU A 264 0.68 -1.65 0.80
CA LEU A 264 1.05 -1.30 -0.57
C LEU A 264 2.45 -1.82 -0.93
N VAL A 265 3.44 -1.61 -0.06
CA VAL A 265 4.80 -2.12 -0.28
C VAL A 265 4.78 -3.64 -0.51
N PHE A 266 4.08 -4.39 0.34
CA PHE A 266 3.97 -5.84 0.24
C PHE A 266 3.29 -6.31 -1.06
N TRP A 267 2.14 -5.73 -1.39
CA TRP A 267 1.34 -6.18 -2.54
C TRP A 267 1.89 -5.73 -3.88
N PHE A 268 2.39 -4.49 -4.00
CA PHE A 268 3.03 -4.02 -5.23
C PHE A 268 4.39 -4.69 -5.45
N GLY A 269 5.07 -5.09 -4.38
CA GLY A 269 6.27 -5.95 -4.44
C GLY A 269 5.97 -7.42 -4.78
N LYS A 270 4.71 -7.75 -5.10
CA LYS A 270 4.25 -9.11 -5.41
C LYS A 270 4.56 -10.11 -4.29
N CYS A 271 4.42 -9.66 -3.05
CA CYS A 271 4.73 -10.42 -1.84
C CYS A 271 6.19 -10.93 -1.77
N LYS A 272 7.12 -10.34 -2.53
CA LYS A 272 8.55 -10.67 -2.47
C LYS A 272 9.25 -10.09 -1.23
N PRO A 273 8.97 -8.84 -0.79
CA PRO A 273 9.62 -8.31 0.40
C PRO A 273 9.27 -9.14 1.64
N VAL A 274 10.27 -9.54 2.41
CA VAL A 274 10.05 -10.15 3.73
C VAL A 274 9.77 -9.03 4.73
N VAL A 275 8.51 -8.96 5.17
CA VAL A 275 8.03 -7.86 6.02
C VAL A 275 8.21 -8.17 7.51
N TYR A 276 8.81 -7.23 8.21
CA TYR A 276 8.90 -7.17 9.66
C TYR A 276 8.10 -5.99 10.19
N THR A 277 7.37 -6.21 11.27
CA THR A 277 6.52 -5.18 11.86
C THR A 277 7.15 -4.57 13.12
N VAL A 278 6.98 -3.25 13.25
CA VAL A 278 7.12 -2.52 14.52
C VAL A 278 5.73 -2.32 15.13
N GLY A 279 5.51 -2.93 16.31
CA GLY A 279 4.22 -2.92 17.02
C GLY A 279 3.34 -4.12 16.69
#